data_AF-A0A094ZIZ4-F1
#
_entry.id   AF-A0A094ZIZ4-F1
#
_cell.length_a   1.000
_cell.length_b   1.000
_cell.length_c   1.000
_cell.angle_alpha   90.00
_cell.angle_beta   90.00
_cell.angle_gamma   90.00
#
_symmetry.space_group_name_H-M   'P 1'
#
loop_
_entity.id
_entity.type
_entity.pdbx_description
1 polymer ?
#
loop_
_entity_poly.entity_id
_entity_poly.type
_entity_poly.pdbx_seq_one_letter_code
_entity_poly.pdbx_strand_id
1 'polypeptide(L)'
;MAESLAQAGLYIDDFYKLRIVDPRVAQETNELKEECEKYLSKMNDFKVIIGELFNLISSVAEKVESQKLKAIGSRNLLTSMEKQRDLQQKHLESQILAKKKDIDRLNIQLQSLQKEEAEQTEFIERFLMGR
;
A
#
# COMPACT_ATOMS: atom_id res chain seq x y z
N MET A 1 36.33 31.14 -67.23
CA MET A 1 35.37 30.12 -67.71
C MET A 1 34.49 29.58 -66.59
N ALA A 2 35.04 29.16 -65.44
CA ALA A 2 34.22 28.72 -64.30
C ALA A 2 33.32 29.85 -63.73
N GLU A 3 33.85 31.07 -63.58
CA GLU A 3 33.06 32.22 -63.09
C GLU A 3 31.98 32.70 -64.08
N SER A 4 32.25 32.62 -65.40
CA SER A 4 31.26 32.96 -66.45
C SER A 4 30.13 31.93 -66.53
N LEU A 5 30.42 30.66 -66.23
CA LEU A 5 29.41 29.60 -66.11
C LEU A 5 28.58 29.78 -64.84
N ALA A 6 29.22 30.12 -63.72
CA ALA A 6 28.53 30.41 -62.46
C ALA A 6 27.59 31.62 -62.55
N GLN A 7 27.98 32.68 -63.29
CA GLN A 7 27.09 33.82 -63.59
C GLN A 7 25.85 33.42 -64.42
N ALA A 8 25.93 32.35 -65.21
CA ALA A 8 24.82 31.78 -65.96
C ALA A 8 24.04 30.69 -65.17
N GLY A 9 24.38 30.46 -63.90
CA GLY A 9 23.77 29.42 -63.06
C GLY A 9 24.21 27.99 -63.40
N LEU A 10 25.34 27.83 -64.08
CA LEU A 10 25.91 26.54 -64.49
C LEU A 10 27.17 26.23 -63.67
N TYR A 11 27.23 25.01 -63.15
CA TYR A 11 28.32 24.51 -62.31
C TYR A 11 28.92 23.25 -62.93
N ILE A 12 30.21 23.01 -62.72
CA ILE A 12 30.88 21.78 -63.14
C ILE A 12 31.19 20.98 -61.88
N ASP A 13 30.85 19.69 -61.87
CA ASP A 13 31.15 18.79 -60.76
C ASP A 13 32.54 18.14 -60.87
N ASP A 14 32.93 17.39 -59.84
CA ASP A 14 34.22 16.68 -59.76
C ASP A 14 34.40 15.60 -60.85
N PHE A 15 33.34 15.28 -61.60
CA PHE A 15 33.36 14.35 -62.74
C PHE A 15 33.29 15.08 -64.09
N TYR A 16 33.55 16.39 -64.10
CA TYR A 16 33.49 17.26 -65.29
C TYR A 16 32.11 17.32 -65.96
N LYS A 17 31.02 17.04 -65.23
CA LYS A 17 29.65 17.14 -65.75
C LYS A 17 29.07 18.51 -65.45
N LEU A 18 28.36 19.06 -66.43
CA LEU A 18 27.63 20.31 -66.28
C LEU A 18 26.36 20.09 -65.43
N ARG A 19 26.16 20.93 -64.42
CA ARG A 19 25.01 20.91 -63.50
C ARG A 19 24.37 22.29 -63.41
N ILE A 20 23.08 22.31 -63.09
CA ILE A 20 22.26 23.53 -62.94
C ILE A 20 22.19 23.95 -61.46
N VAL A 21 22.65 23.09 -60.55
CA VAL A 21 22.70 23.33 -59.10
C VAL A 21 24.13 23.12 -58.63
N ASP A 22 24.62 23.99 -57.74
CA ASP A 22 25.95 23.85 -57.13
C ASP A 22 26.05 22.47 -56.46
N PRO A 23 26.98 21.60 -56.90
CA PRO A 23 27.16 20.26 -56.35
C PRO A 23 27.32 20.24 -54.83
N ARG A 24 27.96 21.27 -54.24
CA ARG A 24 28.19 21.37 -52.80
C ARG A 24 26.89 21.62 -52.06
N VAL A 25 26.08 22.56 -52.54
CA VAL A 25 24.76 22.87 -51.97
C VAL A 25 23.83 21.65 -52.08
N ALA A 26 23.88 20.92 -53.20
CA ALA A 26 23.11 19.70 -53.38
C ALA A 26 23.55 18.58 -52.40
N GLN A 27 24.85 18.44 -52.17
CA GLN A 27 25.39 17.48 -51.21
C GLN A 27 25.00 17.85 -49.77
N GLU A 28 25.27 19.09 -49.33
CA GLU A 28 24.93 19.59 -48.00
C GLU A 28 23.42 19.47 -47.70
N THR A 29 22.57 19.77 -48.70
CA THR A 29 21.11 19.63 -48.55
C THR A 29 20.70 18.17 -48.38
N ASN A 30 21.34 17.23 -49.08
CA ASN A 30 21.06 15.80 -48.93
C ASN A 30 21.56 15.26 -47.58
N GLU A 31 22.75 15.66 -47.15
CA GLU A 31 23.28 15.29 -45.84
C GLU A 31 22.36 15.81 -44.72
N LEU A 32 21.93 17.07 -44.80
CA LEU A 32 20.97 17.64 -43.85
C LEU A 32 19.65 16.87 -43.85
N LYS A 33 19.15 16.46 -45.02
CA LYS A 33 17.92 15.65 -45.12
C LYS A 33 18.08 14.31 -44.40
N GLU A 34 19.19 13.60 -44.64
CA GLU A 34 19.45 12.32 -43.98
C GLU A 34 19.59 12.47 -42.45
N GLU A 35 20.26 13.52 -41.98
CA GLU A 35 20.38 13.81 -40.56
C GLU A 35 19.02 14.14 -39.93
N CYS A 36 18.18 14.92 -40.61
CA CYS A 36 16.82 15.20 -40.18
C CYS A 36 15.98 13.91 -40.06
N GLU A 37 16.08 13.00 -41.04
CA GLU A 37 15.39 11.70 -40.99
C GLU A 37 15.87 10.84 -39.82
N LYS A 38 17.19 10.76 -39.60
CA LYS A 38 17.78 10.06 -38.44
C LYS A 38 17.33 10.68 -37.12
N TYR A 39 17.28 12.00 -37.03
CA TYR A 39 16.81 12.71 -35.84
C TYR A 39 15.33 12.39 -35.55
N LEU A 40 14.47 12.44 -36.57
CA LEU A 40 13.06 12.11 -36.44
C LEU A 40 12.86 10.66 -35.97
N SER A 41 13.63 9.71 -36.50
CA SER A 41 13.60 8.32 -36.05
C SER A 41 13.97 8.20 -34.56
N LYS A 42 15.10 8.79 -34.14
CA LYS A 42 15.54 8.77 -32.74
C LYS A 42 14.52 9.44 -31.81
N MET A 43 13.90 10.52 -32.25
CA MET A 43 12.87 11.22 -31.50
C MET A 43 11.61 10.36 -31.34
N ASN A 44 11.27 9.56 -32.35
CA ASN A 44 10.16 8.62 -32.26
C ASN A 44 10.47 7.49 -31.27
N ASP A 45 11.66 6.90 -31.33
CA ASP A 45 12.10 5.86 -30.38
C ASP A 45 12.08 6.39 -28.95
N PHE A 46 12.56 7.62 -28.73
CA PHE A 46 12.52 8.28 -27.43
C PHE A 46 11.10 8.46 -26.91
N LYS A 47 10.13 8.84 -27.76
CA LYS A 47 8.72 8.94 -27.37
C LYS A 47 8.15 7.59 -26.95
N VAL A 48 8.50 6.51 -27.65
CA VAL A 48 8.08 5.15 -27.28
C VAL A 48 8.61 4.78 -25.90
N ILE A 49 9.90 4.97 -25.65
CA ILE A 49 10.55 4.67 -24.36
C ILE A 49 9.90 5.47 -23.23
N ILE A 50 9.62 6.75 -23.42
CA ILE A 50 8.92 7.56 -22.42
C ILE A 50 7.51 7.03 -22.16
N GLY A 51 6.78 6.63 -23.20
CA GLY A 51 5.44 6.05 -23.05
C GLY A 51 5.46 4.77 -22.21
N GLU A 52 6.41 3.88 -22.49
CA GLU A 52 6.61 2.65 -21.71
C GLU A 52 6.99 2.94 -20.26
N LEU A 53 7.92 3.89 -20.03
CA LEU A 53 8.33 4.32 -18.70
C LEU A 53 7.15 4.92 -17.92
N PHE A 54 6.33 5.74 -18.56
CA PHE A 54 5.16 6.36 -17.93
C PHE A 54 4.14 5.29 -17.50
N ASN A 55 3.91 4.28 -18.34
CA ASN A 55 3.03 3.16 -18.03
C ASN A 55 3.57 2.33 -16.85
N LEU A 56 4.88 2.08 -16.82
CA LEU A 56 5.53 1.38 -15.71
C LEU A 56 5.38 2.16 -14.39
N ILE A 57 5.67 3.46 -14.40
CA ILE A 57 5.54 4.33 -13.22
C ILE A 57 4.10 4.34 -12.72
N SER A 58 3.12 4.47 -13.63
CA SER A 58 1.70 4.46 -13.28
C SER A 58 1.29 3.13 -12.62
N SER A 59 1.71 2.00 -13.20
CA SER A 59 1.44 0.68 -12.61
C SER A 59 2.06 0.49 -11.23
N VAL A 60 3.30 0.99 -11.04
CA VAL A 60 3.96 0.92 -9.73
C VAL A 60 3.24 1.80 -8.71
N ALA A 61 2.84 3.02 -9.09
CA ALA A 61 2.09 3.92 -8.21
C ALA A 61 0.77 3.29 -7.73
N GLU A 62 0.00 2.69 -8.63
CA GLU A 62 -1.25 1.99 -8.29
C GLU A 62 -1.00 0.82 -7.32
N LYS A 63 0.04 0.02 -7.57
CA LYS A 63 0.41 -1.10 -6.68
C LYS A 63 0.81 -0.62 -5.30
N VAL A 64 1.60 0.45 -5.21
CA VAL A 64 2.03 1.03 -3.93
C VAL A 64 0.82 1.53 -3.14
N GLU A 65 -0.10 2.27 -3.77
CA GLU A 65 -1.28 2.78 -3.07
C GLU A 65 -2.19 1.63 -2.61
N SER A 66 -2.39 0.60 -3.45
CA SER A 66 -3.14 -0.60 -3.06
C SER A 66 -2.54 -1.31 -1.84
N GLN A 67 -1.21 -1.49 -1.81
CA GLN A 67 -0.54 -2.14 -0.69
C GLN A 67 -0.55 -1.28 0.58
N LYS A 68 -0.41 0.04 0.44
CA LYS A 68 -0.53 0.98 1.55
C LYS A 68 -1.92 0.91 2.19
N LEU A 69 -2.98 0.91 1.39
CA LEU A 69 -4.35 0.76 1.89
C LEU A 69 -4.56 -0.58 2.62
N LYS A 70 -4.05 -1.69 2.07
CA LYS A 70 -4.09 -3.00 2.73
C LYS A 70 -3.36 -2.99 4.07
N ALA A 71 -2.15 -2.44 4.11
CA ALA A 71 -1.35 -2.35 5.33
C ALA A 71 -2.03 -1.51 6.41
N ILE A 72 -2.62 -0.36 6.05
CA ILE A 72 -3.40 0.46 6.97
C ILE A 72 -4.63 -0.30 7.48
N GLY A 73 -5.35 -0.99 6.59
CA GLY A 73 -6.50 -1.82 6.94
C GLY A 73 -6.15 -2.92 7.95
N SER A 74 -5.09 -3.69 7.67
CA SER A 74 -4.58 -4.73 8.57
C SER A 74 -4.14 -4.16 9.92
N ARG A 75 -3.45 -3.01 9.93
CA ARG A 75 -3.04 -2.34 11.18
C ARG A 75 -4.24 -1.93 12.01
N ASN A 76 -5.25 -1.32 11.39
CA ASN A 76 -6.46 -0.88 12.08
C ASN A 76 -7.24 -2.06 12.67
N LEU A 77 -7.31 -3.18 11.94
CA LEU A 77 -7.92 -4.41 12.45
C LEU A 77 -7.17 -4.96 13.66
N LEU A 78 -5.84 -5.00 13.63
CA LEU A 78 -5.05 -5.45 14.78
C LEU A 78 -5.28 -4.56 16.01
N THR A 79 -5.23 -3.24 15.83
CA THR A 79 -5.48 -2.30 16.93
C THR A 79 -6.92 -2.41 17.48
N SER A 80 -7.92 -2.66 16.64
CA SER A 80 -9.30 -2.87 17.12
C SER A 80 -9.45 -4.19 17.88
N MET A 81 -8.81 -5.27 17.40
CA MET A 81 -8.79 -6.57 18.07
C MET A 81 -8.10 -6.49 19.44
N GLU A 82 -6.98 -5.78 19.56
CA GLU A 82 -6.32 -5.55 20.85
C GLU A 82 -7.25 -4.85 21.85
N LYS A 83 -7.91 -3.76 21.43
CA LYS A 83 -8.89 -3.07 22.27
C LYS A 83 -10.05 -3.96 22.67
N GLN A 84 -10.59 -4.75 21.75
CA GLN A 84 -11.66 -5.69 22.03
C GLN A 84 -11.23 -6.75 23.05
N ARG A 85 -10.01 -7.29 22.89
CA ARG A 85 -9.43 -8.26 23.82
C ARG A 85 -9.28 -7.68 25.23
N ASP A 86 -8.77 -6.46 25.35
CA ASP A 86 -8.61 -5.79 26.65
C ASP A 86 -9.97 -5.55 27.33
N LEU A 87 -10.99 -5.14 26.57
CA LEU A 87 -12.35 -4.96 27.08
C LEU A 87 -12.95 -6.29 27.54
N GLN A 88 -12.79 -7.36 26.75
CA GLN A 88 -13.25 -8.70 27.10
C GLN A 88 -12.57 -9.21 28.36
N GLN A 89 -11.25 -9.02 28.49
CA GLN A 89 -10.51 -9.41 29.68
C GLN A 89 -11.04 -8.69 30.93
N LYS A 90 -11.15 -7.35 30.88
CA LYS A 90 -11.70 -6.57 32.01
C LYS A 90 -13.12 -6.99 32.37
N HIS A 91 -13.94 -7.29 31.38
CA HIS A 91 -15.29 -7.77 31.59
C HIS A 91 -15.33 -9.13 32.30
N LEU A 92 -14.50 -10.08 31.87
CA LEU A 92 -14.36 -11.39 32.52
C LEU A 92 -13.83 -11.28 33.95
N GLU A 93 -12.81 -10.44 34.18
CA GLU A 93 -12.26 -10.19 35.51
C GLU A 93 -13.32 -9.63 36.47
N SER A 94 -14.14 -8.69 35.99
CA SER A 94 -15.26 -8.13 36.76
C SER A 94 -16.30 -9.19 37.11
N GLN A 95 -16.66 -10.07 36.17
CA GLN A 95 -17.59 -11.17 36.43
C GLN A 95 -17.02 -12.17 37.44
N ILE A 96 -15.74 -12.53 37.32
CA ILE A 96 -15.06 -13.43 38.27
C ILE A 96 -15.08 -12.82 39.67
N LEU A 97 -14.78 -11.52 39.80
CA LEU A 97 -14.79 -10.83 41.09
C LEU A 97 -16.20 -10.83 41.71
N ALA A 98 -17.23 -10.54 40.92
CA ALA A 98 -18.61 -10.57 41.38
C ALA A 98 -19.02 -11.97 41.88
N LYS A 99 -18.67 -13.02 41.12
CA LYS A 99 -18.96 -14.41 41.52
C LYS A 99 -18.20 -14.84 42.77
N LYS A 100 -16.94 -14.44 42.95
CA LYS A 100 -16.20 -14.68 44.18
C LYS A 100 -16.88 -14.05 45.39
N LYS A 101 -17.32 -12.80 45.27
CA LYS A 101 -18.07 -12.11 46.33
C LYS A 101 -19.38 -12.82 46.67
N ASP A 102 -20.10 -13.32 45.67
CA ASP A 102 -21.31 -14.12 45.89
C ASP A 102 -21.01 -15.43 46.65
N ILE A 103 -19.92 -16.12 46.29
CA ILE A 103 -19.46 -17.34 47.00
C ILE A 103 -19.15 -17.02 48.47
N ASP A 104 -18.39 -15.96 48.74
CA ASP A 104 -18.04 -15.57 50.10
C ASP A 104 -19.29 -15.25 50.94
N ARG A 105 -20.26 -14.54 50.35
CA ARG A 105 -21.56 -14.28 51.01
C ARG A 105 -22.29 -15.57 51.33
N LEU A 106 -22.39 -16.49 50.37
CA LEU A 106 -23.08 -17.77 50.54
C LEU A 106 -22.41 -18.64 51.60
N ASN A 107 -21.07 -18.64 51.67
CA ASN A 107 -20.32 -19.36 52.69
C ASN A 107 -20.62 -18.84 54.10
N ILE A 108 -20.67 -17.51 54.27
CA ILE A 108 -21.03 -16.88 55.56
C ILE A 108 -22.46 -17.25 55.94
N GLN A 109 -23.40 -17.19 55.00
CA GLN A 109 -24.79 -17.58 55.25
C GLN A 109 -24.91 -19.06 55.64
N LEU A 110 -24.20 -19.95 54.95
CA LEU A 110 -24.16 -21.38 55.27
C LEU A 110 -23.65 -21.63 56.68
N GLN A 111 -22.53 -20.99 57.07
CA GLN A 111 -21.98 -21.12 58.42
C GLN A 111 -22.95 -20.64 59.49
N SER A 112 -23.67 -19.53 59.23
CA SER A 112 -24.69 -19.02 60.15
C SER A 112 -25.84 -20.01 60.33
N LEU A 113 -26.35 -20.59 59.24
CA LEU A 113 -27.43 -21.56 59.27
C LEU A 113 -27.02 -22.87 59.97
N GLN A 114 -25.81 -23.36 59.72
CA GLN A 114 -25.28 -24.55 60.40
C GLN A 114 -25.15 -24.34 61.91
N LYS A 115 -24.78 -23.12 62.34
CA LYS A 115 -24.75 -22.78 63.76
C LYS A 115 -26.15 -22.81 64.37
N GLU A 116 -27.13 -22.19 63.71
CA GLU A 116 -28.52 -22.17 64.17
C GLU A 116 -29.12 -23.58 64.20
N GLU A 117 -28.86 -24.41 63.19
CA GLU A 117 -29.25 -25.82 63.16
C GLU A 117 -28.67 -26.62 64.34
N ALA A 118 -27.39 -26.41 64.66
CA ALA A 118 -26.73 -27.06 65.79
C ALA A 118 -27.36 -26.63 67.14
N GLU A 119 -27.62 -25.33 67.32
CA GLU A 119 -28.28 -24.80 68.52
C GLU A 119 -29.71 -25.35 68.68
N GLN A 120 -30.47 -25.44 67.58
CA GLN A 120 -31.82 -26.03 67.57
C GLN A 120 -31.79 -27.53 67.89
N THR A 121 -30.82 -28.26 67.34
CA THR A 121 -30.64 -29.70 67.60
C THR A 121 -30.34 -29.95 69.08
N GLU A 122 -29.40 -29.20 69.65
CA GLU A 122 -29.07 -29.27 71.07
C GLU A 122 -30.28 -28.93 71.96
N PHE A 123 -31.06 -27.91 71.59
CA PHE A 123 -32.29 -27.57 72.30
C PHE A 123 -33.30 -28.73 72.30
N ILE A 124 -33.51 -29.37 71.15
CA ILE A 124 -34.41 -30.52 71.02
C ILE A 124 -33.91 -31.69 71.87
N GLU A 125 -32.61 -32.01 71.83
CA GLU A 125 -32.02 -33.08 72.64
C GLU A 125 -32.22 -32.84 74.14
N ARG A 126 -31.96 -31.61 74.62
CA ARG A 126 -32.20 -31.24 76.02
C ARG A 126 -33.68 -31.33 76.40
N PHE A 127 -34.58 -30.92 75.52
CA PHE A 127 -36.02 -31.00 75.75
C PHE A 127 -36.53 -32.45 75.79
N LEU A 128 -35.95 -33.35 74.98
CA LEU A 128 -36.28 -34.77 74.96
C LEU A 128 -35.68 -35.54 76.16
N MET A 129 -34.48 -35.19 76.62
CA MET A 129 -33.84 -35.79 77.80
C MET A 129 -34.41 -35.28 79.13
N GLY A 130 -35.06 -34.11 79.14
CA GLY A 130 -35.69 -33.51 80.31
C GLY A 130 -37.09 -34.04 80.66
N ARG A 131 -37.54 -35.13 80.03
CA ARG A 131 -38.74 -35.89 80.40
C ARG A 131 -38.39 -37.26 80.96
#